data_AF-A0A7X9EVZ8-F1
#
_entry.id   AF-A0A7X9EVZ8-F1
#
_cell.length_a   1.000
_cell.length_b   1.000
_cell.length_c   1.000
_cell.angle_alpha   90.00
_cell.angle_beta   90.00
_cell.angle_gamma   90.00
#
_symmetry.space_group_name_H-M   'P 1'
#
loop_
_entity.id
_entity.type
_entity.pdbx_description
1 polymer ?
#
loop_
_entity_poly.entity_id
_entity_poly.type
_entity_poly.pdbx_seq_one_letter_code
_entity_poly.pdbx_strand_id
1 'polypeptide(L)'
;MDTHQVAYTYRDLLKEPLDSKELVQLAQIGRLTVKEMVNPKSQAFKKIQPDLEAMTEGQVTELIKSDPRILRRPIIADEKGLMLGFSEGAYQERLV
;
A
#
# COMPACT_ATOMS: atom_id res chain seq x y z
N MET A 1 -17.50 -11.41 24.23
CA MET A 1 -17.29 -9.96 24.02
C MET A 1 -15.79 -9.82 24.09
N ASP A 2 -15.12 -10.11 22.99
CA ASP A 2 -13.67 -10.28 22.99
C ASP A 2 -13.15 -9.31 21.94
N THR A 3 -13.13 -8.06 22.37
CA THR A 3 -12.59 -6.94 21.63
C THR A 3 -11.10 -7.16 21.57
N HIS A 4 -10.62 -7.83 20.53
CA HIS A 4 -9.20 -7.92 20.23
C HIS A 4 -8.70 -6.48 20.01
N GLN A 5 -8.16 -5.87 21.07
CA GLN A 5 -7.51 -4.57 21.07
C GLN A 5 -6.14 -4.72 20.39
N VAL A 6 -6.13 -5.14 19.12
CA VAL A 6 -4.96 -4.93 18.29
C VAL A 6 -4.81 -3.41 18.20
N ALA A 7 -3.75 -2.89 18.80
CA ALA A 7 -3.42 -1.48 18.71
C ALA A 7 -3.08 -1.18 17.25
N TYR A 8 -4.06 -0.73 16.47
CA TYR A 8 -3.87 -0.31 15.09
C TYR A 8 -3.81 1.21 15.03
N THR A 9 -2.84 1.74 14.29
CA THR A 9 -2.76 3.16 14.00
C THR A 9 -3.38 3.40 12.63
N TYR A 10 -4.52 4.09 12.59
CA TYR A 10 -5.08 4.56 11.32
C TYR A 10 -4.28 5.75 10.81
N ARG A 11 -3.81 5.67 9.56
CA ARG A 11 -3.13 6.77 8.86
C ARG A 11 -3.84 7.06 7.55
N ASP A 12 -4.21 8.32 7.35
CA ASP A 12 -4.77 8.78 6.07
C ASP A 12 -3.63 9.16 5.14
N LEU A 13 -3.32 8.29 4.17
CA LEU A 13 -2.23 8.50 3.20
C LEU A 13 -2.44 9.71 2.27
N LEU A 14 -3.63 10.31 2.23
CA LEU A 14 -3.87 11.54 1.48
C LEU A 14 -3.47 12.78 2.27
N LYS A 15 -3.58 12.73 3.61
CA LYS A 15 -3.17 13.82 4.50
C LYS A 15 -1.71 13.68 4.91
N GLU A 16 -1.30 12.45 5.19
CA GLU A 16 0.02 12.07 5.67
C GLU A 16 0.61 11.00 4.74
N PRO A 17 1.07 11.39 3.54
CA PRO A 17 1.65 10.45 2.59
C PRO A 17 2.87 9.76 3.19
N LEU A 18 3.13 8.54 2.71
CA LEU A 18 4.32 7.77 3.09
C LEU A 18 5.55 8.42 2.45
N ASP A 19 6.65 8.49 3.19
CA ASP A 19 7.92 8.87 2.59
C ASP A 19 8.53 7.71 1.78
N SER A 20 9.57 8.02 1.03
CA SER A 20 10.20 7.07 0.12
C SER A 20 10.76 5.83 0.85
N LYS A 21 11.31 6.01 2.06
CA LYS A 21 11.83 4.92 2.88
C LYS A 21 10.69 4.06 3.43
N GLU A 22 9.61 4.68 3.91
CA GLU A 22 8.44 3.97 4.40
C GLU A 22 7.82 3.08 3.31
N LEU A 23 7.69 3.59 2.08
CA LEU A 23 7.18 2.80 0.95
C LEU A 23 8.04 1.56 0.66
N VAL A 24 9.36 1.73 0.64
CA VAL A 24 10.30 0.62 0.44
C VAL A 24 10.24 -0.38 1.60
N GLN A 25 10.16 0.10 2.85
CA GLN A 25 10.04 -0.76 4.02
C GLN A 25 8.75 -1.58 4.00
N LEU A 26 7.61 -0.97 3.68
CA LEU A 26 6.34 -1.68 3.54
C LEU A 26 6.43 -2.74 2.44
N ALA A 27 7.01 -2.40 1.29
CA ALA A 27 7.22 -3.35 0.20
C ALA A 27 8.06 -4.56 0.65
N GLN A 28 9.14 -4.32 1.39
CA GLN A 28 9.98 -5.38 1.98
C GLN A 28 9.21 -6.27 2.97
N ILE A 29 8.39 -5.68 3.85
CA ILE A 29 7.52 -6.42 4.78
C ILE A 29 6.55 -7.33 4.01
N GLY A 30 6.03 -6.84 2.88
CA GLY A 30 5.15 -7.60 1.98
C GLY A 30 5.87 -8.59 1.06
N ARG A 31 7.22 -8.63 1.09
CA ARG A 31 8.05 -9.38 0.14
C ARG A 31 7.70 -9.08 -1.33
N LEU A 32 7.41 -7.81 -1.60
CA LEU A 32 6.97 -7.30 -2.89
C LEU A 32 7.79 -6.07 -3.28
N THR A 33 7.70 -5.68 -4.54
CA THR A 33 8.32 -4.43 -5.01
C THR A 33 7.38 -3.25 -4.78
N VAL A 34 7.92 -2.02 -4.68
CA VAL A 34 7.07 -0.80 -4.56
C VAL A 34 6.08 -0.69 -5.74
N LYS A 35 6.48 -1.20 -6.91
CA LYS A 35 5.66 -1.31 -8.11
C LYS A 35 4.37 -2.10 -7.88
N GLU A 36 4.43 -3.19 -7.13
CA GLU A 36 3.28 -4.06 -6.85
C GLU A 36 2.28 -3.44 -5.86
N MET A 37 2.69 -2.43 -5.10
CA MET A 37 1.81 -1.65 -4.24
C MET A 37 0.85 -0.75 -5.05
N VAL A 38 1.21 -0.43 -6.29
CA VAL A 38 0.38 0.39 -7.19
C VAL A 38 -0.86 -0.41 -7.64
N ASN A 39 -1.96 0.30 -7.83
CA ASN A 39 -3.21 -0.17 -8.39
C ASN A 39 -3.36 0.35 -9.84
N PRO A 40 -2.92 -0.42 -10.86
CA PRO A 40 -3.03 -0.03 -12.26
C PRO A 40 -4.47 0.18 -12.72
N LYS A 41 -5.45 -0.38 -12.00
CA LYS A 41 -6.88 -0.25 -12.33
C LYS A 41 -7.50 1.04 -11.80
N SER A 42 -6.81 1.79 -10.94
CA SER A 42 -7.32 3.03 -10.34
C SER A 42 -7.51 4.13 -11.39
N GLN A 43 -8.52 4.98 -11.20
CA GLN A 43 -8.75 6.13 -12.10
C GLN A 43 -7.58 7.13 -12.07
N ALA A 44 -6.92 7.29 -10.92
CA ALA A 44 -5.74 8.13 -10.78
C ALA A 44 -4.59 7.62 -11.67
N PHE A 45 -4.30 6.31 -11.62
CA PHE A 45 -3.27 5.70 -12.47
C PHE A 45 -3.61 5.82 -13.97
N LYS A 46 -4.87 5.52 -14.34
CA LYS A 46 -5.35 5.64 -15.73
C LYS A 46 -5.34 7.07 -16.28
N LYS A 47 -5.38 8.09 -15.42
CA LYS A 47 -5.30 9.50 -15.82
C LYS A 47 -3.86 9.91 -16.15
N ILE A 48 -2.89 9.38 -15.40
CA ILE A 48 -1.46 9.70 -15.57
C ILE A 48 -0.84 8.84 -16.68
N GLN A 49 -1.34 7.60 -16.86
CA GLN A 49 -0.83 6.61 -17.81
C GLN A 49 0.70 6.44 -17.79
N PRO A 50 1.32 6.26 -16.60
CA PRO A 50 2.76 6.12 -16.53
C PRO A 50 3.19 4.75 -17.06
N ASP A 51 4.37 4.69 -17.69
CA ASP A 51 5.01 3.42 -18.04
C ASP A 51 5.67 2.80 -16.80
N LEU A 52 4.84 2.10 -16.02
CA LEU A 52 5.27 1.50 -14.77
C LEU A 52 6.36 0.45 -14.97
N GLU A 53 6.44 -0.22 -16.12
CA GLU A 53 7.46 -1.24 -16.38
C GLU A 53 8.85 -0.62 -16.58
N ALA A 54 8.92 0.51 -17.29
CA ALA A 54 10.16 1.26 -17.52
C ALA A 54 10.63 2.07 -16.30
N MET A 55 9.77 2.27 -15.30
CA MET A 55 10.13 3.05 -14.11
C MET A 55 11.01 2.27 -13.12
N THR A 56 12.04 2.96 -12.63
CA THR A 56 12.86 2.52 -11.49
C THR A 56 12.07 2.63 -10.18
N GLU A 57 12.49 1.90 -9.15
CA GLU A 57 11.82 1.93 -7.84
C GLU A 57 11.72 3.35 -7.25
N GLY A 58 12.76 4.18 -7.41
CA GLY A 58 12.73 5.58 -6.98
C GLY A 58 11.69 6.41 -7.73
N GLN A 59 11.54 6.20 -9.05
CA GLN A 59 10.52 6.89 -9.84
C GLN A 59 9.10 6.47 -9.44
N VAL A 60 8.89 5.17 -9.18
CA VAL A 60 7.58 4.67 -8.69
C VAL A 60 7.25 5.30 -7.34
N THR A 61 8.25 5.40 -6.48
CA THR A 61 8.11 5.97 -5.14
C THR A 61 7.72 7.45 -5.20
N GLU A 62 8.37 8.24 -6.04
CA GLU A 62 8.02 9.66 -6.26
C GLU A 62 6.62 9.81 -6.89
N LEU A 63 6.24 8.92 -7.80
CA LEU A 63 4.89 8.90 -8.37
C LEU A 63 3.83 8.63 -7.30
N ILE A 64 4.07 7.68 -6.39
CA ILE A 64 3.17 7.39 -5.26
C ILE A 64 3.05 8.59 -4.32
N LYS A 65 4.17 9.27 -4.02
CA LYS A 65 4.17 10.48 -3.18
C LYS A 65 3.40 11.62 -3.83
N SER A 66 3.52 11.77 -5.15
CA SER A 66 2.79 12.79 -5.91
C SER A 66 1.29 12.52 -5.95
N ASP A 67 0.88 11.24 -6.08
CA ASP A 67 -0.53 10.87 -6.03
C ASP A 67 -0.76 9.54 -5.27
N PRO A 68 -0.97 9.59 -3.93
CA PRO A 68 -1.19 8.40 -3.11
C PRO A 68 -2.49 7.64 -3.43
N ARG A 69 -3.35 8.16 -4.32
CA ARG A 69 -4.57 7.48 -4.79
C ARG A 69 -4.27 6.32 -5.74
N ILE A 70 -3.05 6.26 -6.28
CA ILE A 70 -2.64 5.15 -7.15
C ILE A 70 -2.31 3.88 -6.35
N LEU A 71 -2.22 3.93 -5.01
CA LEU A 71 -1.94 2.76 -4.18
C LEU A 71 -3.14 1.81 -4.10
N ARG A 72 -2.86 0.50 -3.95
CA ARG A 72 -3.87 -0.50 -3.54
C ARG A 72 -4.31 -0.21 -2.10
N ARG A 73 -5.62 -0.28 -1.85
CA ARG A 73 -6.22 -0.01 -0.53
C ARG A 73 -7.22 -1.12 -0.17
N PRO A 74 -7.35 -1.50 1.12
CA PRO A 74 -6.55 -1.05 2.27
C PRO A 74 -5.10 -1.54 2.21
N ILE A 75 -4.19 -0.85 2.90
CA ILE A 75 -2.83 -1.32 3.19
C ILE A 75 -2.80 -1.63 4.68
N ILE A 76 -2.50 -2.88 5.04
CA ILE A 76 -2.45 -3.32 6.44
C ILE A 76 -1.07 -3.95 6.64
N ALA A 77 -0.27 -3.36 7.53
CA ALA A 77 1.03 -3.90 7.94
C ALA A 77 0.92 -4.40 9.37
N ASP A 78 1.32 -5.65 9.60
CA ASP A 78 1.36 -6.27 10.92
C ASP A 78 2.60 -7.18 11.05
N GLU A 79 2.75 -7.87 12.18
CA GLU A 79 3.84 -8.82 12.41
C GLU A 79 3.83 -10.01 11.43
N LYS A 80 2.68 -10.31 10.82
CA LYS A 80 2.51 -11.38 9.83
C LYS A 80 2.91 -10.92 8.42
N GLY A 81 3.10 -9.61 8.19
CA GLY A 81 3.56 -9.03 6.92
C GLY A 81 2.66 -7.89 6.41
N LEU A 82 2.68 -7.65 5.10
CA LEU A 82 1.85 -6.63 4.44
C LEU A 82 0.65 -7.27 3.73
N MET A 83 -0.52 -6.67 3.90
CA MET A 83 -1.71 -6.90 3.08
C MET A 83 -1.92 -5.71 2.15
N LEU A 84 -2.14 -5.99 0.87
CA LEU A 84 -2.52 -4.99 -0.12
C LEU A 84 -3.89 -5.32 -0.70
N GLY A 85 -4.85 -4.41 -0.51
CA GLY A 85 -6.22 -4.61 -0.96
C GLY A 85 -7.02 -5.51 -0.02
N PHE A 86 -8.32 -5.61 -0.32
CA PHE A 86 -9.23 -6.48 0.39
C PHE A 86 -9.28 -7.84 -0.32
N SER A 87 -8.88 -8.90 0.39
CA SER A 87 -9.13 -10.28 -0.01
C SER A 87 -9.91 -10.91 1.13
N GLU A 88 -11.15 -11.33 0.89
CA GLU A 88 -12.08 -11.83 1.93
C GLU A 88 -11.43 -12.89 2.82
N GLY A 89 -10.66 -13.82 2.24
CA GLY A 89 -9.97 -14.87 2.99
C GLY A 89 -8.86 -14.34 3.92
N ALA A 90 -8.08 -13.37 3.46
CA ALA A 90 -6.96 -12.85 4.24
C ALA A 90 -7.36 -11.74 5.24
N TYR A 91 -8.54 -11.14 5.07
CA TYR A 91 -9.08 -10.14 5.99
C TYR A 91 -9.66 -10.80 7.24
N GLN A 92 -10.34 -11.94 7.09
CA GLN A 92 -10.86 -12.71 8.24
C GLN A 92 -9.72 -13.17 9.14
N GLU A 93 -8.64 -13.76 8.62
CA GLU A 93 -7.50 -14.27 9.41
C GLU A 93 -6.68 -13.22 10.19
N ARG A 94 -6.84 -11.92 9.87
CA ARG A 94 -6.05 -10.84 10.47
C ARG A 94 -6.79 -10.04 11.54
N LEU A 95 -8.12 -10.16 11.60
CA LEU A 95 -8.95 -9.46 12.59
C LEU A 95 -9.61 -10.40 13.62
N VAL A 96 -9.29 -11.70 13.58
CA VAL A 96 -9.56 -12.65 14.67
C VAL A 96 -8.28 -12.94 15.44
#